data_AF-A0A6V7IUR7-F1
#
_entry.id   AF-A0A6V7IUR7-F1
#
_cell.length_a   1.000
_cell.length_b   1.000
_cell.length_c   1.000
_cell.angle_alpha   90.00
_cell.angle_beta   90.00
_cell.angle_gamma   90.00
#
_symmetry.space_group_name_H-M   'P 1'
#
loop_
_entity.id
_entity.type
_entity.pdbx_description
1 polymer ?
#
loop_
_entity_poly.entity_id
_entity_poly.type
_entity_poly.pdbx_seq_one_letter_code
_entity_poly.pdbx_strand_id
1 'polypeptide(L)' 'IAIRGIFPGARVVRGVDWQWEDQDGGNGRRGKVNEIQDWSAASPRSAAYVIWDNGAKNLYRVGFEGM' A
#
# COMPACT_ATOMS: atom_id res chain seq x y z
N ILE A 1 -11.00 13.27 17.42
CA ILE A 1 -11.40 12.02 16.72
C ILE A 1 -10.14 11.41 16.10
N ALA A 2 -9.98 10.08 16.18
CA ALA A 2 -8.85 9.38 15.57
C ALA A 2 -9.19 8.92 14.13
N ILE A 3 -8.25 9.08 13.21
CA ILE A 3 -8.36 8.60 11.82
C ILE A 3 -8.13 7.08 11.76
N ARG A 4 -8.78 6.41 10.81
CA ARG A 4 -8.67 4.96 10.58
C ARG A 4 -8.55 4.71 9.07
N GLY A 5 -7.85 3.64 8.69
CA GLY A 5 -7.67 3.27 7.29
C GLY A 5 -6.27 2.73 7.00
N ILE A 6 -5.78 3.00 5.80
CA ILE A 6 -4.46 2.57 5.32
C ILE A 6 -3.40 3.48 5.93
N PHE A 7 -2.93 3.10 7.12
CA PHE A 7 -1.89 3.76 7.92
C PHE A 7 -0.91 2.71 8.46
N PRO A 8 0.26 3.10 9.02
CA PRO A 8 1.21 2.14 9.57
C PRO A 8 0.55 1.17 10.55
N GLY A 9 0.83 -0.13 10.36
CA GLY A 9 0.21 -1.22 11.12
C GLY A 9 -1.06 -1.81 10.50
N ALA A 10 -1.67 -1.15 9.51
CA ALA A 10 -2.85 -1.68 8.82
C ALA A 10 -2.53 -2.99 8.08
N ARG A 11 -3.46 -3.94 8.14
CA ARG A 11 -3.44 -5.18 7.35
C ARG A 11 -4.15 -4.93 6.02
N VAL A 12 -3.49 -5.23 4.91
CA VAL A 12 -3.97 -4.90 3.56
C VAL A 12 -3.91 -6.12 2.64
N VAL A 13 -4.71 -6.08 1.59
CA VAL A 13 -4.67 -6.93 0.39
C VAL A 13 -4.59 -6.00 -0.83
N ARG A 14 -4.30 -6.54 -2.03
CA ARG A 14 -4.37 -5.73 -3.26
C ARG A 14 -5.74 -5.05 -3.44
N GLY A 15 -5.72 -3.81 -3.94
CA GLY A 15 -6.91 -3.01 -4.24
C GLY A 15 -7.45 -3.21 -5.65
N VAL A 16 -8.47 -2.42 -6.00
CA VAL A 16 -9.12 -2.48 -7.32
C VAL A 16 -8.19 -2.02 -8.45
N ASP A 17 -7.36 -1.01 -8.21
CA ASP A 17 -6.42 -0.43 -9.19
C ASP A 17 -5.04 -1.12 -9.19
N TRP A 18 -4.98 -2.38 -8.77
CA TRP A 18 -3.75 -3.15 -8.70
C TRP A 18 -3.23 -3.50 -10.10
N GLN A 19 -1.95 -3.19 -10.35
CA GLN A 19 -1.27 -3.44 -11.63
C GLN A 19 0.15 -4.00 -11.44
N TRP A 20 0.41 -4.66 -10.29
CA TRP A 20 1.76 -5.01 -9.84
C TRP A 20 1.99 -6.52 -9.81
N GLU A 21 1.40 -7.25 -10.76
CA GLU A 21 1.49 -8.70 -10.88
C GLU A 21 1.18 -9.41 -9.54
N ASP A 22 1.89 -10.47 -9.20
CA ASP A 22 1.75 -11.19 -7.93
C ASP A 22 2.85 -10.82 -6.93
N GLN A 23 3.24 -9.55 -6.85
CA GLN A 23 4.21 -9.09 -5.85
C GLN A 23 3.74 -9.33 -4.40
N ASP A 24 2.43 -9.29 -4.16
CA ASP A 24 1.80 -9.67 -2.89
C ASP A 24 1.75 -11.20 -2.65
N GLY A 25 2.16 -12.00 -3.65
CA GLY A 25 2.11 -13.46 -3.64
C GLY A 25 0.80 -14.05 -4.17
N GLY A 26 -0.04 -13.24 -4.81
CA GLY A 26 -1.32 -13.64 -5.38
C GLY A 26 -2.52 -12.94 -4.75
N ASN A 27 -3.63 -12.86 -5.48
CA ASN A 27 -4.82 -12.13 -5.03
C ASN A 27 -5.34 -12.64 -3.67
N GLY A 28 -5.64 -11.72 -2.77
CA GLY A 28 -6.11 -12.01 -1.40
C GLY A 28 -5.01 -12.31 -0.39
N ARG A 29 -3.74 -12.36 -0.81
CA ARG A 29 -2.61 -12.43 0.12
C ARG A 29 -2.44 -11.10 0.84
N ARG A 30 -2.00 -11.19 2.09
CA ARG A 30 -2.00 -10.04 3.01
C ARG A 30 -0.61 -9.48 3.19
N GLY A 31 -0.57 -8.19 3.50
CA GLY A 31 0.62 -7.47 3.91
C GLY A 31 0.33 -6.55 5.08
N LYS A 32 1.38 -5.88 5.54
CA LYS A 32 1.31 -4.85 6.57
C LYS A 32 1.87 -3.54 6.01
N VAL A 33 1.11 -2.47 6.16
CA VAL A 33 1.61 -1.11 5.88
C VAL A 33 2.68 -0.78 6.91
N ASN A 34 3.89 -0.49 6.44
CA ASN A 34 5.00 -0.09 7.30
C ASN A 34 5.04 1.43 7.46
N GLU A 35 4.82 2.18 6.38
CA GLU A 35 4.92 3.63 6.35
C GLU A 35 4.03 4.24 5.27
N ILE A 36 3.59 5.49 5.48
CA ILE A 36 2.99 6.33 4.43
C ILE A 36 4.07 7.25 3.89
N GLN A 37 4.29 7.20 2.60
CA GLN A 37 5.33 7.93 1.90
C GLN A 37 4.73 8.75 0.75
N ASP A 38 5.58 9.57 0.16
CA ASP A 38 5.25 10.36 -1.02
C ASP A 38 5.42 9.46 -2.25
N TRP A 39 4.41 9.37 -3.11
CA TRP A 39 4.60 8.71 -4.40
C TRP A 39 5.59 9.51 -5.28
N SER A 40 5.47 10.83 -5.22
CA SER A 40 6.40 11.79 -5.82
C SER A 40 6.41 13.07 -4.98
N ALA A 41 7.40 13.94 -5.19
CA ALA A 41 7.47 15.23 -4.48
C ALA A 41 6.24 16.13 -4.71
N ALA A 42 5.55 15.98 -5.85
CA ALA A 42 4.32 16.72 -6.17
C ALA A 42 3.06 16.08 -5.56
N SER A 43 3.18 14.90 -4.96
CA SER A 43 2.06 14.15 -4.38
C SER A 43 2.47 13.55 -3.05
N PRO A 44 2.57 14.36 -1.99
CA PRO A 44 2.97 13.88 -0.69
C PRO A 44 1.92 12.97 -0.06
N ARG A 45 2.37 12.02 0.76
CA ARG A 45 1.54 11.09 1.54
C ARG A 45 0.49 10.34 0.71
N SER A 46 0.84 10.03 -0.55
CA SER A 46 -0.04 9.41 -1.54
C SER A 46 0.35 7.96 -1.86
N ALA A 47 1.24 7.38 -1.07
CA ALA A 47 1.69 6.00 -1.21
C ALA A 47 1.86 5.30 0.15
N ALA A 48 1.70 3.98 0.14
CA ALA A 48 1.95 3.12 1.29
C ALA A 48 3.06 2.12 0.97
N TYR A 49 4.10 2.09 1.82
CA TYR A 49 5.15 1.08 1.75
C TYR A 49 4.66 -0.16 2.50
N VAL A 50 4.51 -1.27 1.79
CA VAL A 50 3.92 -2.51 2.31
C VAL A 50 4.95 -3.61 2.35
N ILE A 51 4.98 -4.34 3.47
CA ILE A 51 5.70 -5.60 3.61
C ILE A 51 4.65 -6.72 3.56
N TRP A 52 4.71 -7.52 2.50
CA TRP A 52 3.82 -8.66 2.30
C TRP A 52 4.22 -9.84 3.17
N ASP A 53 3.25 -10.70 3.51
CA ASP A 53 3.49 -11.86 4.38
C ASP A 53 4.41 -12.91 3.73
N ASN A 54 4.56 -12.89 2.40
CA ASN A 54 5.54 -13.69 1.66
C ASN A 54 6.97 -13.12 1.71
N GLY A 55 7.19 -11.99 2.38
CA GLY A 55 8.48 -11.31 2.52
C GLY A 55 8.78 -10.25 1.43
N ALA A 56 7.99 -10.19 0.36
CA ALA A 56 8.12 -9.15 -0.66
C ALA A 56 7.77 -7.77 -0.09
N LYS A 57 8.33 -6.72 -0.69
CA LYS A 57 8.20 -5.34 -0.20
C LYS A 57 8.13 -4.41 -1.38
N ASN A 58 7.18 -3.48 -1.38
CA ASN A 58 7.17 -2.41 -2.36
C ASN A 58 6.33 -1.21 -1.91
N LEU A 59 6.38 -0.14 -2.71
CA LEU A 59 5.57 1.06 -2.55
C LEU A 59 4.36 1.01 -3.48
N TYR A 60 3.17 1.31 -2.93
CA TYR A 60 1.90 1.24 -3.67
C TYR A 60 1.10 2.54 -3.53
N ARG A 61 0.34 2.89 -4.57
CA ARG A 61 -0.52 4.07 -4.59
C ARG A 61 -1.63 3.96 -3.54
N VAL A 62 -1.87 5.08 -2.85
CA VAL A 62 -3.03 5.30 -1.99
C VAL A 62 -3.42 6.78 -2.13
N GLY A 63 -4.19 7.09 -3.16
CA GLY A 63 -4.65 8.44 -3.51
C GLY A 63 -3.80 9.13 -4.59
N PHE A 64 -2.65 8.57 -4.98
CA PHE A 64 -1.88 9.10 -6.12
C PHE A 64 -2.67 8.88 -7.42
N GLU A 65 -2.87 9.95 -8.20
CA GLU A 65 -3.73 9.97 -9.39
C GLU A 65 -5.18 9.49 -9.14
N GLY A 66 -5.63 9.48 -7.89
CA GLY A 66 -6.97 8.98 -7.52
C GLY A 66 -7.10 7.46 -7.49
N MET A 67 -5.97 6.74 -7.53
CA MET A 67 -5.87 5.27 -7.45
C MET A 67 -5.34 4.79 -6.09
#